data_AF-A0A7J4M8I3-F1
#
_entry.id   AF-A0A7J4M8I3-F1
#
_cell.length_a   1.000
_cell.length_b   1.000
_cell.length_c   1.000
_cell.angle_alpha   90.00
_cell.angle_beta   90.00
_cell.angle_gamma   90.00
#
_symmetry.space_group_name_H-M   'P 1'
#
loop_
_entity.id
_entity.type
_entity.pdbx_description
1 polymer ?
#
loop_
_entity_poly.entity_id
_entity_poly.type
_entity_poly.pdbx_seq_one_letter_code
_entity_poly.pdbx_strand_id
1 'polypeptide(L)'
;MILDERDVAAAVHRFDAGVVVASRFHLDGTRVHAPDGDGTTMLIDALETWHRHGFVGDVDVVLSEEEAPIVSASLPWLTVREEAQFVVHRFAHGAAVLHREQAFDAAAITVAPALHIEVNMADHEAMEAAWALERSEQNVSQGAYVSGQVHELGLVARLGMQAQAGPVWPPRGADPDGGAPHAGPTLSMRGRVVSWTRLIAAGCPSEFAIRAPVLDGLTSMILAFDEGPSGVFLHADGHPSEVAIDDEVNLVVRRIYAQDGMLRYGRKAIRA
;
A
#
# COMPACT_ATOMS: atom_id res chain seq x y z
N MET A 1 15.10 5.82 19.48
CA MET A 1 15.60 5.19 18.25
C MET A 1 15.35 6.13 17.09
N ILE A 2 16.36 6.41 16.29
CA ILE A 2 16.26 7.28 15.10
C ILE A 2 16.20 6.38 13.86
N LEU A 3 15.20 6.61 13.00
CA LEU A 3 15.05 5.95 11.71
C LEU A 3 15.70 6.85 10.65
N ASP A 4 16.86 6.44 10.15
CA ASP A 4 17.73 7.21 9.25
C ASP A 4 17.90 6.55 7.87
N GLU A 5 17.32 5.37 7.67
CA GLU A 5 17.27 4.69 6.39
C GLU A 5 15.86 4.79 5.76
N ARG A 6 15.81 4.81 4.43
CA ARG A 6 14.57 4.67 3.67
C ARG A 6 14.43 3.22 3.21
N ASP A 7 13.25 2.66 3.37
CA ASP A 7 12.87 1.44 2.68
C ASP A 7 11.54 1.62 1.95
N VAL A 8 11.61 1.57 0.61
CA VAL A 8 10.52 1.84 -0.32
C VAL A 8 9.83 3.19 0.00
N ALA A 9 8.74 3.17 0.76
CA ALA A 9 7.94 4.35 1.06
C ALA A 9 8.14 4.90 2.47
N ALA A 10 8.75 4.13 3.38
CA ALA A 10 8.80 4.45 4.80
C ALA A 10 10.23 4.67 5.30
N ALA A 11 10.35 5.31 6.46
CA ALA A 11 11.60 5.35 7.20
C ALA A 11 11.72 4.04 7.98
N VAL A 12 12.93 3.49 8.04
CA VAL A 12 13.20 2.21 8.71
C VAL A 12 14.39 2.32 9.65
N HIS A 13 14.36 1.53 10.71
CA HIS A 13 15.52 1.16 11.50
C HIS A 13 15.56 -0.36 11.62
N ARG A 14 16.74 -0.94 11.41
CA ARG A 14 16.96 -2.39 11.34
C ARG A 14 17.97 -2.80 12.39
N PHE A 15 17.74 -3.94 13.02
CA PHE A 15 18.66 -4.52 13.98
C PHE A 15 18.40 -6.02 14.08
N ASP A 16 19.31 -6.76 14.72
CA ASP A 16 19.28 -8.23 14.75
C ASP A 16 17.95 -8.82 15.25
N ALA A 17 17.23 -8.08 16.10
CA ALA A 17 15.98 -8.53 16.70
C ALA A 17 14.71 -8.04 15.99
N GLY A 18 14.82 -7.32 14.87
CA GLY A 18 13.65 -6.94 14.07
C GLY A 18 13.79 -5.65 13.27
N VAL A 19 12.63 -5.09 12.92
CA VAL A 19 12.53 -3.83 12.17
C VAL A 19 11.53 -2.88 12.81
N VAL A 20 11.79 -1.58 12.69
CA VAL A 20 10.84 -0.51 13.01
C VAL A 20 10.63 0.33 11.78
N VAL A 21 9.37 0.55 11.40
CA VAL A 21 8.97 1.32 10.23
C VAL A 21 8.04 2.46 10.64
N ALA A 22 8.27 3.65 10.10
CA ALA A 22 7.42 4.81 10.35
C ALA A 22 7.21 5.65 9.08
N SER A 23 6.10 6.38 9.04
CA SER A 23 5.83 7.37 8.01
C SER A 23 6.91 8.45 7.98
N ARG A 24 7.22 8.90 6.77
CA ARG A 24 8.15 9.98 6.48
C ARG A 24 7.49 11.36 6.42
N PHE A 25 6.16 11.39 6.36
CA PHE A 25 5.39 12.62 6.22
C PHE A 25 5.28 13.34 7.56
N HIS A 26 5.54 14.65 7.56
CA HIS A 26 5.54 15.48 8.76
C HIS A 26 4.69 16.74 8.53
N LEU A 27 3.95 17.12 9.56
CA LEU A 27 3.22 18.38 9.69
C LEU A 27 3.76 19.10 10.92
N ASP A 28 4.42 20.24 10.73
CA ASP A 28 5.05 21.02 11.80
C ASP A 28 5.95 20.17 12.72
N GLY A 29 6.75 19.29 12.13
CA GLY A 29 7.63 18.36 12.84
C GLY A 29 6.95 17.17 13.51
N THR A 30 5.63 17.04 13.40
CA THR A 30 4.86 15.88 13.89
C THR A 30 4.61 14.91 12.76
N ARG A 31 4.89 13.61 12.98
CA ARG A 31 4.60 12.58 11.97
C ARG A 31 3.11 12.48 11.69
N VAL A 32 2.77 12.34 10.41
CA VAL A 32 1.43 12.04 9.89
C VAL A 32 1.51 10.91 8.88
N HIS A 33 0.37 10.32 8.48
CA HIS A 33 0.35 9.35 7.40
C HIS A 33 0.63 10.01 6.05
N ALA A 34 1.15 9.22 5.11
CA ALA A 34 1.19 9.61 3.72
C ALA A 34 -0.24 9.80 3.16
N PRO A 35 -0.45 10.57 2.08
CA PRO A 35 -1.78 10.86 1.55
C PRO A 35 -2.63 9.61 1.24
N ASP A 36 -2.04 8.49 0.82
CA ASP A 36 -2.76 7.24 0.59
C ASP A 36 -2.54 6.20 1.70
N GLY A 37 -1.80 6.52 2.76
CA GLY A 37 -1.45 5.61 3.86
C GLY A 37 -2.37 5.70 5.07
N ASP A 38 -2.39 4.64 5.88
CA ASP A 38 -3.06 4.55 7.18
C ASP A 38 -2.37 3.49 8.09
N GLY A 39 -3.00 3.12 9.20
CA GLY A 39 -2.47 2.10 10.12
C GLY A 39 -2.32 0.70 9.49
N THR A 40 -3.24 0.30 8.61
CA THR A 40 -3.19 -0.98 7.89
C THR A 40 -2.03 -1.00 6.91
N THR A 41 -1.86 0.09 6.14
CA THR A 41 -0.74 0.17 5.19
C THR A 41 0.59 0.21 5.91
N MET A 42 0.69 0.90 7.07
CA MET A 42 1.93 0.91 7.86
C MET A 42 2.26 -0.46 8.46
N LEU A 43 1.26 -1.23 8.88
CA LEU A 43 1.45 -2.61 9.30
C LEU A 43 2.04 -3.46 8.16
N ILE A 44 1.45 -3.38 6.98
CA ILE A 44 1.89 -4.13 5.81
C ILE A 44 3.32 -3.72 5.42
N ASP A 45 3.61 -2.42 5.36
CA ASP A 45 4.96 -1.90 5.08
C ASP A 45 5.98 -2.44 6.09
N ALA A 46 5.64 -2.55 7.38
CA ALA A 46 6.52 -3.12 8.41
C ALA A 46 6.77 -4.61 8.21
N LEU A 47 5.74 -5.41 7.91
CA LEU A 47 5.86 -6.84 7.66
C LEU A 47 6.62 -7.15 6.36
N GLU A 48 6.37 -6.42 5.28
CA GLU A 48 7.12 -6.57 4.03
C GLU A 48 8.59 -6.19 4.21
N THR A 49 8.87 -5.12 4.95
CA THR A 49 10.24 -4.72 5.30
C THR A 49 10.92 -5.81 6.11
N TRP A 50 10.25 -6.32 7.15
CA TRP A 50 10.74 -7.43 7.97
C TRP A 50 11.10 -8.66 7.12
N HIS A 51 10.20 -9.08 6.22
CA HIS A 51 10.45 -10.24 5.37
C HIS A 51 11.56 -10.01 4.33
N ARG A 52 11.61 -8.82 3.71
CA ARG A 52 12.69 -8.47 2.76
C ARG A 52 14.07 -8.40 3.41
N HIS A 53 14.13 -8.20 4.73
CA HIS A 53 15.36 -8.30 5.51
C HIS A 53 15.71 -9.71 5.98
N GLY A 54 15.05 -10.73 5.44
CA GLY A 54 15.41 -12.14 5.62
C GLY A 54 14.90 -12.75 6.91
N PHE A 55 14.08 -12.03 7.67
CA PHE A 55 13.40 -12.62 8.81
C PHE A 55 12.32 -13.60 8.33
N VAL A 56 12.20 -14.71 9.03
CA VAL A 56 11.26 -15.81 8.75
C VAL A 56 10.71 -16.33 10.06
N GLY A 57 9.43 -16.69 10.08
CA GLY A 57 8.75 -17.27 11.22
C GLY A 57 7.34 -16.74 11.37
N ASP A 58 6.64 -17.29 12.36
CA ASP A 58 5.30 -16.86 12.70
C ASP A 58 5.33 -15.50 13.40
N VAL A 59 4.27 -14.71 13.21
CA VAL A 59 4.13 -13.38 13.79
C VAL A 59 2.84 -13.30 14.59
N ASP A 60 2.92 -12.75 15.80
CA ASP A 60 1.78 -12.42 16.63
C ASP A 60 1.34 -10.99 16.32
N VAL A 61 0.15 -10.86 15.73
CA VAL A 61 -0.45 -9.60 15.35
C VAL A 61 -1.96 -9.68 15.51
N VAL A 62 -2.52 -8.68 16.18
CA VAL A 62 -3.97 -8.51 16.31
C VAL A 62 -4.48 -7.76 15.08
N LEU A 63 -5.35 -8.42 14.31
CA LEU A 63 -5.99 -7.87 13.12
C LEU A 63 -7.49 -7.74 13.38
N SER A 64 -8.10 -6.65 12.92
CA SER A 64 -9.56 -6.56 12.85
C SER A 64 -10.14 -7.46 11.75
N GLU A 65 -11.45 -7.68 11.77
CA GLU A 65 -12.16 -8.41 10.70
C GLU A 65 -11.97 -7.75 9.33
N GLU A 66 -11.84 -6.42 9.27
CA GLU A 66 -11.60 -5.67 8.05
C GLU A 66 -10.15 -5.81 7.56
N GLU A 67 -9.18 -5.83 8.49
CA GLU A 67 -7.75 -5.89 8.18
C GLU A 67 -7.31 -7.28 7.74
N ALA A 68 -7.83 -8.33 8.36
CA ALA A 68 -7.42 -9.71 8.13
C ALA A 68 -7.40 -10.14 6.65
N PRO A 69 -8.47 -9.92 5.84
CA PRO A 69 -8.44 -10.28 4.43
C PRO A 69 -7.43 -9.46 3.62
N ILE A 70 -7.21 -8.19 3.96
CA ILE A 70 -6.25 -7.31 3.27
C ILE A 70 -4.82 -7.77 3.55
N VAL A 71 -4.49 -8.01 4.82
CA VAL A 71 -3.16 -8.45 5.25
C VAL A 71 -2.84 -9.83 4.68
N SER A 72 -3.77 -10.78 4.78
CA SER A 72 -3.62 -12.14 4.24
C SER A 72 -3.41 -12.14 2.71
N ALA A 73 -4.21 -11.35 1.98
CA ALA A 73 -4.06 -11.24 0.53
C ALA A 73 -2.77 -10.52 0.12
N SER A 74 -2.30 -9.54 0.91
CA SER A 74 -1.08 -8.77 0.61
C SER A 74 0.19 -9.57 0.91
N LEU A 75 0.15 -10.43 1.93
CA LEU A 75 1.29 -11.13 2.51
C LEU A 75 1.03 -12.65 2.54
N PRO A 76 0.97 -13.33 1.38
CA PRO A 76 0.63 -14.76 1.33
C PRO A 76 1.65 -15.67 2.02
N TRP A 77 2.85 -15.16 2.33
CA TRP A 77 3.90 -15.85 3.08
C TRP A 77 3.76 -15.72 4.60
N LEU A 78 2.92 -14.80 5.08
CA LEU A 78 2.79 -14.51 6.51
C LEU A 78 1.96 -15.59 7.20
N THR A 79 2.50 -16.15 8.28
CA THR A 79 1.74 -17.00 9.20
C THR A 79 1.49 -16.24 10.51
N VAL A 80 0.23 -16.04 10.86
CA VAL A 80 -0.17 -15.37 12.10
C VAL A 80 -0.45 -16.41 13.18
N ARG A 81 0.17 -16.25 14.36
CA ARG A 81 -0.02 -17.15 15.51
C ARG A 81 0.11 -16.39 16.82
N GLU A 82 -0.84 -16.62 17.73
CA GLU A 82 -0.73 -16.12 19.11
C GLU A 82 0.54 -16.67 19.78
N GLU A 83 1.20 -15.86 20.60
CA GLU A 83 2.43 -16.26 21.30
C GLU A 83 3.62 -16.60 20.39
N ALA A 84 3.59 -16.20 19.11
CA ALA A 84 4.72 -16.38 18.20
C ALA A 84 6.00 -15.66 18.66
N GLN A 85 7.15 -16.09 18.14
CA GLN A 85 8.45 -15.53 18.50
C GLN A 85 8.61 -14.05 18.09
N PHE A 86 7.92 -13.63 17.04
CA PHE A 86 7.89 -12.23 16.59
C PHE A 86 6.53 -11.61 16.92
N VAL A 87 6.55 -10.33 17.30
CA VAL A 87 5.36 -9.57 17.70
C VAL A 87 5.32 -8.27 16.94
N VAL A 88 4.14 -7.89 16.48
CA VAL A 88 3.88 -6.57 15.91
C VAL A 88 3.55 -5.58 17.02
N HIS A 89 4.27 -4.46 17.04
CA HIS A 89 3.93 -3.30 17.85
C HIS A 89 3.45 -2.16 16.95
N ARG A 90 2.16 -1.83 17.04
CA ARG A 90 1.56 -0.69 16.33
C ARG A 90 1.76 0.60 17.13
N PHE A 91 2.04 1.70 16.45
CA PHE A 91 2.13 3.02 17.07
C PHE A 91 1.69 4.12 16.10
N ALA A 92 1.64 5.37 16.57
CA ALA A 92 1.22 6.50 15.74
C ALA A 92 2.10 6.60 14.48
N HIS A 93 1.45 6.41 13.32
CA HIS A 93 2.06 6.51 11.99
C HIS A 93 3.21 5.52 11.74
N GLY A 94 3.17 4.34 12.36
CA GLY A 94 4.19 3.31 12.16
C GLY A 94 3.88 1.96 12.82
N ALA A 95 4.75 1.00 12.57
CA ALA A 95 4.71 -0.33 13.16
C ALA A 95 6.11 -0.91 13.29
N ALA A 96 6.30 -1.79 14.26
CA ALA A 96 7.52 -2.57 14.44
C ALA A 96 7.22 -4.06 14.43
N VAL A 97 8.14 -4.87 13.93
CA VAL A 97 8.07 -6.34 13.97
C VAL A 97 9.34 -6.82 14.66
N LEU A 98 9.21 -7.24 15.92
CA LEU A 98 10.33 -7.48 16.82
C LEU A 98 10.25 -8.87 17.43
N HIS A 99 11.40 -9.43 17.83
CA HIS A 99 11.41 -10.60 18.70
C HIS A 99 10.68 -10.28 20.01
N ARG A 100 9.83 -11.20 20.50
CA ARG A 100 8.91 -10.98 21.63
C ARG A 100 9.58 -10.48 22.91
N GLU A 101 10.81 -10.90 23.15
CA GLU A 101 11.59 -10.53 24.33
C GLU A 101 12.13 -9.09 24.29
N GLN A 102 12.03 -8.41 23.15
CA GLN A 102 12.52 -7.05 22.99
C GLN A 102 11.57 -6.05 23.64
N ALA A 103 12.15 -5.13 24.41
CA ALA A 103 11.43 -3.96 24.87
C ALA A 103 11.18 -3.01 23.69
N PHE A 104 9.97 -2.46 23.62
CA PHE A 104 9.59 -1.48 22.61
C PHE A 104 9.05 -0.21 23.27
N ASP A 105 9.66 0.93 22.98
CA ASP A 105 9.19 2.25 23.38
C ASP A 105 8.83 3.08 22.13
N ALA A 106 7.54 3.16 21.86
CA ALA A 106 6.99 3.92 20.75
C ALA A 106 7.28 5.43 20.84
N ALA A 107 7.40 5.98 22.06
CA ALA A 107 7.63 7.41 22.27
C ALA A 107 9.06 7.82 21.92
N ALA A 108 10.00 6.88 21.99
CA ALA A 108 11.40 7.09 21.62
C ALA A 108 11.65 7.03 20.11
N ILE A 109 10.66 6.70 19.29
CA ILE A 109 10.81 6.58 17.83
C ILE A 109 10.78 7.96 17.18
N THR A 110 11.85 8.33 16.48
CA THR A 110 11.96 9.55 15.68
C THR A 110 12.46 9.22 14.27
N VAL A 111 12.10 10.05 13.29
CA VAL A 111 12.59 9.92 11.91
C VAL A 111 13.66 10.99 11.70
N ALA A 112 14.77 10.63 11.07
CA ALA A 112 15.85 11.57 10.78
C ALA A 112 15.33 12.71 9.87
N PRO A 113 15.68 13.99 10.14
CA PRO A 113 15.23 15.13 9.33
C PRO A 113 15.49 14.99 7.83
N ALA A 114 16.56 14.31 7.44
CA ALA A 114 16.89 14.06 6.03
C ALA A 114 15.87 13.19 5.29
N LEU A 115 15.01 12.45 6.01
CA LEU A 115 13.96 11.62 5.44
C LEU A 115 12.58 12.28 5.48
N HIS A 116 12.45 13.45 6.13
CA HIS A 116 11.18 14.15 6.28
C HIS A 116 10.63 14.57 4.92
N ILE A 117 9.33 14.35 4.75
CA ILE A 117 8.53 14.91 3.67
C ILE A 117 7.56 15.87 4.35
N GLU A 118 7.83 17.17 4.20
CA GLU A 118 6.98 18.20 4.79
C GLU A 118 5.65 18.29 4.06
N VAL A 119 4.58 18.29 4.82
CA VAL A 119 3.21 18.47 4.35
C VAL A 119 2.69 19.76 4.96
N ASN A 120 2.09 20.62 4.14
CA ASN A 120 1.44 21.81 4.68
C ASN A 120 0.07 21.43 5.29
N MET A 121 -0.35 22.20 6.29
CA MET A 121 -1.58 21.93 7.05
C MET A 121 -2.83 21.90 6.17
N ALA A 122 -2.91 22.80 5.19
CA ALA A 122 -4.08 22.92 4.32
C ALA A 122 -4.27 21.68 3.43
N ASP A 123 -3.19 21.16 2.83
CA ASP A 123 -3.22 19.96 1.99
C ASP A 123 -3.48 18.72 2.83
N HIS A 124 -2.92 18.65 4.05
CA HIS A 124 -3.20 17.56 4.97
C HIS A 124 -4.68 17.51 5.37
N GLU A 125 -5.24 18.64 5.82
CA GLU A 125 -6.66 18.76 6.16
C GLU A 125 -7.57 18.47 4.96
N ALA A 126 -7.21 18.98 3.78
CA ALA A 126 -7.96 18.72 2.55
C ALA A 126 -7.94 17.24 2.16
N MET A 127 -6.81 16.54 2.36
CA MET A 127 -6.70 15.10 2.09
C MET A 127 -7.54 14.27 3.08
N GLU A 128 -7.48 14.59 4.38
CA GLU A 128 -8.30 13.91 5.38
C GLU A 128 -9.80 14.15 5.15
N ALA A 129 -10.19 15.39 4.83
CA ALA A 129 -11.56 15.72 4.46
C ALA A 129 -12.01 14.99 3.19
N ALA A 130 -11.14 14.88 2.18
CA ALA A 130 -11.43 14.16 0.95
C ALA A 130 -11.66 12.67 1.20
N TRP A 131 -10.81 12.02 2.02
CA TRP A 131 -11.02 10.62 2.40
C TRP A 131 -12.29 10.41 3.24
N ALA A 132 -12.59 11.32 4.17
CA ALA A 132 -13.81 11.26 4.95
C ALA A 132 -15.06 11.37 4.07
N LEU A 133 -15.03 12.29 3.09
CA LEU A 133 -16.11 12.44 2.11
C LEU A 133 -16.23 11.20 1.22
N GLU A 134 -15.12 10.67 0.71
CA GLU A 134 -15.11 9.51 -0.18
C GLU A 134 -15.67 8.26 0.50
N ARG A 135 -15.38 8.09 1.80
CA ARG A 135 -15.88 7.01 2.66
C ARG A 135 -17.30 7.23 3.16
N SER A 136 -17.90 8.39 2.96
CA SER A 136 -19.27 8.64 3.39
C SER A 136 -20.23 7.73 2.63
N GLU A 137 -21.22 7.15 3.33
CA GLU A 137 -22.31 6.39 2.69
C GLU A 137 -23.12 7.24 1.69
N GLN A 138 -23.05 8.57 1.82
CA GLN A 138 -23.70 9.52 0.92
C GLN A 138 -22.92 9.71 -0.39
N ASN A 139 -21.65 9.29 -0.44
CA ASN A 139 -20.84 9.37 -1.64
C ASN A 139 -21.14 8.18 -2.55
N VAL A 140 -21.81 8.46 -3.67
CA VAL A 140 -22.12 7.45 -4.68
C VAL A 140 -21.19 7.64 -5.86
N SER A 141 -20.27 6.69 -6.04
CA SER A 141 -19.43 6.65 -7.25
C SER A 141 -20.33 6.60 -8.50
N GLN A 142 -20.09 7.51 -9.43
CA GLN A 142 -20.77 7.54 -10.74
C GLN A 142 -19.97 6.75 -11.80
N GLY A 143 -18.85 6.16 -11.40
CA GLY A 143 -17.95 5.38 -12.23
C GLY A 143 -18.30 3.89 -12.27
N ALA A 144 -17.30 3.06 -12.57
CA ALA A 144 -17.48 1.62 -12.59
C ALA A 144 -17.75 1.08 -11.17
N TYR A 145 -18.92 0.47 -10.97
CA TYR A 145 -19.28 -0.14 -9.70
C TYR A 145 -18.63 -1.53 -9.56
N VAL A 146 -17.94 -1.76 -8.45
CA VAL A 146 -17.39 -3.08 -8.09
C VAL A 146 -18.07 -3.57 -6.81
N SER A 147 -18.81 -4.68 -6.89
CA SER A 147 -19.46 -5.25 -5.72
C SER A 147 -18.43 -5.77 -4.70
N GLY A 148 -18.83 -5.84 -3.42
CA GLY A 148 -17.98 -6.43 -2.36
C GLY A 148 -17.45 -7.81 -2.71
N GLN A 149 -18.32 -8.69 -3.22
CA GLN A 149 -17.95 -10.04 -3.62
C GLN A 149 -16.91 -10.08 -4.75
N VAL A 150 -17.05 -9.24 -5.78
CA VAL A 150 -16.08 -9.18 -6.88
C VAL A 150 -14.75 -8.62 -6.40
N HIS A 151 -14.78 -7.64 -5.50
CA HIS A 151 -13.56 -7.11 -4.89
C HIS A 151 -12.85 -8.18 -4.06
N GLU A 152 -13.57 -8.89 -3.18
CA GLU A 152 -13.05 -9.96 -2.34
C GLU A 152 -12.43 -11.10 -3.14
N LEU A 153 -13.12 -11.58 -4.19
CA LEU A 153 -12.60 -12.62 -5.08
C LEU A 153 -11.30 -12.20 -5.77
N GLY A 154 -11.11 -10.90 -6.01
CA GLY A 154 -9.92 -10.35 -6.65
C GLY A 154 -8.78 -9.99 -5.70
N LEU A 155 -8.97 -10.04 -4.37
CA LEU A 155 -8.01 -9.51 -3.40
C LEU A 155 -6.63 -10.15 -3.53
N VAL A 156 -6.56 -11.49 -3.52
CA VAL A 156 -5.28 -12.22 -3.60
C VAL A 156 -4.53 -11.90 -4.89
N ALA A 157 -5.24 -11.79 -6.02
CA ALA A 157 -4.62 -11.43 -7.29
C ALA A 157 -4.11 -9.98 -7.31
N ARG A 158 -4.88 -9.03 -6.75
CA ARG A 158 -4.60 -7.60 -6.81
C ARG A 158 -3.59 -7.13 -5.77
N LEU A 159 -3.63 -7.69 -4.56
CA LEU A 159 -2.74 -7.35 -3.45
C LEU A 159 -1.53 -8.27 -3.40
N GLY A 160 -1.74 -9.57 -3.59
CA GLY A 160 -0.69 -10.58 -3.61
C GLY A 160 -0.05 -10.76 -4.98
N MET A 161 -0.47 -9.99 -5.98
CA MET A 161 0.12 -9.99 -7.33
C MET A 161 0.09 -11.36 -8.02
N GLN A 162 -0.88 -12.22 -7.68
CA GLN A 162 -1.03 -13.54 -8.29
C GLN A 162 -1.59 -13.44 -9.73
N ALA A 163 -0.81 -13.87 -10.72
CA ALA A 163 -1.24 -13.93 -12.12
C ALA A 163 -2.02 -15.20 -12.44
N GLN A 164 -2.67 -15.19 -13.60
CA GLN A 164 -3.15 -16.39 -14.28
C GLN A 164 -2.01 -16.96 -15.14
N ALA A 165 -2.04 -18.26 -15.43
CA ALA A 165 -1.09 -18.89 -16.33
C ALA A 165 -1.10 -18.21 -17.72
N GLY A 166 0.09 -17.85 -18.22
CA GLY A 166 0.26 -17.00 -19.40
C GLY A 166 0.43 -15.51 -19.05
N PRO A 167 0.43 -14.60 -20.04
CA PRO A 167 0.67 -13.18 -19.81
C PRO A 167 -0.61 -12.45 -19.36
N VAL A 168 -1.32 -12.99 -18.36
CA VAL A 168 -2.63 -12.48 -17.92
C VAL A 168 -2.61 -12.10 -16.44
N TRP A 169 -2.77 -10.81 -16.18
CA TRP A 169 -3.04 -10.26 -14.85
C TRP A 169 -3.92 -9.00 -14.97
N PRO A 170 -4.95 -8.83 -14.12
CA PRO A 170 -5.45 -9.81 -13.15
C PRO A 170 -6.06 -11.06 -13.83
N PRO A 171 -6.21 -12.19 -13.12
CA PRO A 171 -6.87 -13.38 -13.64
C PRO A 171 -8.28 -13.09 -14.17
N ARG A 172 -8.67 -13.80 -15.23
CA ARG A 172 -10.05 -13.75 -15.73
C ARG A 172 -10.99 -14.49 -14.78
N GLY A 173 -12.30 -14.24 -14.89
CA GLY A 173 -13.29 -14.99 -14.13
C GLY A 173 -13.44 -16.45 -14.60
N ALA A 174 -13.21 -16.69 -15.89
CA ALA A 174 -13.22 -18.00 -16.53
C ALA A 174 -12.31 -18.00 -17.76
N ASP A 175 -11.81 -19.18 -18.12
CA ASP A 175 -11.17 -19.44 -19.40
C ASP A 175 -12.23 -19.54 -20.53
N PRO A 176 -11.84 -19.51 -21.83
CA PRO A 176 -12.78 -19.51 -22.95
C PRO A 176 -13.73 -20.71 -23.00
N ASP A 177 -13.37 -21.82 -22.35
CA ASP A 177 -14.18 -23.04 -22.22
C ASP A 177 -15.13 -23.01 -21.01
N GLY A 178 -15.14 -21.91 -20.24
CA GLY A 178 -15.91 -21.74 -19.01
C GLY A 178 -15.27 -22.36 -17.77
N GLY A 179 -14.06 -22.92 -17.90
CA GLY A 179 -13.29 -23.47 -16.78
C GLY A 179 -12.71 -22.38 -15.87
N ALA A 180 -12.29 -22.78 -14.67
CA ALA A 180 -11.56 -21.89 -13.77
C ALA A 180 -10.14 -21.66 -14.32
N PRO A 181 -9.65 -20.40 -14.37
CA PRO A 181 -8.32 -20.14 -14.86
C PRO A 181 -7.25 -20.72 -13.94
N HIS A 182 -6.19 -21.25 -14.55
CA HIS A 182 -5.06 -21.80 -13.81
C HIS A 182 -4.19 -20.69 -13.24
N ALA A 183 -3.68 -20.86 -12.02
CA ALA A 183 -2.75 -19.91 -11.41
C ALA A 183 -1.42 -19.87 -12.16
N GLY A 184 -0.91 -18.67 -12.41
CA GLY A 184 0.40 -18.40 -12.98
C GLY A 184 1.45 -18.09 -11.90
N PRO A 185 2.57 -17.45 -12.27
CA PRO A 185 3.52 -16.94 -11.29
C PRO A 185 2.93 -15.78 -10.47
N THR A 186 3.44 -15.59 -9.26
CA THR A 186 3.28 -14.32 -8.53
C THR A 186 4.18 -13.28 -9.17
N LEU A 187 3.63 -12.14 -9.58
CA LEU A 187 4.42 -11.04 -10.12
C LEU A 187 5.25 -10.40 -9.02
N SER A 188 6.47 -9.97 -9.37
CA SER A 188 7.33 -9.26 -8.44
C SER A 188 6.69 -7.95 -7.97
N MET A 189 7.05 -7.52 -6.75
CA MET A 189 6.66 -6.20 -6.22
C MET A 189 7.47 -5.06 -6.84
N ARG A 190 8.12 -5.30 -7.97
CA ARG A 190 8.89 -4.34 -8.75
C ARG A 190 8.41 -4.36 -10.19
N GLY A 191 8.34 -3.19 -10.80
CA GLY A 191 7.94 -3.07 -12.20
C GLY A 191 8.74 -1.97 -12.88
N ARG A 192 8.75 -2.02 -14.21
CA ARG A 192 9.31 -0.97 -15.05
C ARG A 192 8.20 -0.16 -15.70
N VAL A 193 8.28 1.16 -15.63
CA VAL A 193 7.30 2.04 -16.28
C VAL A 193 7.43 1.96 -17.80
N VAL A 194 6.37 1.50 -18.46
CA VAL A 194 6.29 1.44 -19.94
C VAL A 194 5.74 2.75 -20.50
N SER A 195 4.75 3.31 -19.82
CA SER A 195 4.09 4.56 -20.20
C SER A 195 3.37 5.12 -18.98
N TRP A 196 3.11 6.43 -18.97
CA TRP A 196 2.38 7.07 -17.89
C TRP A 196 1.56 8.25 -18.40
N THR A 197 0.56 8.62 -17.62
CA THR A 197 -0.27 9.81 -17.84
C THR A 197 -0.61 10.45 -16.51
N ARG A 198 -0.85 11.76 -16.52
CA ARG A 198 -1.34 12.51 -15.36
C ARG A 198 -2.77 12.99 -15.65
N LEU A 199 -3.70 12.54 -14.82
CA LEU A 199 -5.10 12.93 -14.87
C LEU A 199 -5.32 14.13 -13.95
N ILE A 200 -5.62 15.29 -14.53
CA ILE A 200 -6.11 16.44 -13.77
C ILE A 200 -7.61 16.31 -13.51
N ALA A 201 -8.13 17.07 -12.53
CA ALA A 201 -9.47 16.90 -11.98
C ALA A 201 -10.60 16.76 -13.03
N ALA A 202 -10.55 17.51 -14.13
CA ALA A 202 -11.59 17.48 -15.17
C ALA A 202 -11.66 16.17 -15.98
N GLY A 203 -10.61 15.33 -15.95
CA GLY A 203 -10.55 14.03 -16.66
C GLY A 203 -10.47 12.84 -15.71
N CYS A 204 -10.56 13.06 -14.41
CA CYS A 204 -10.44 12.02 -13.40
C CYS A 204 -11.78 11.29 -13.22
N PRO A 205 -11.81 9.94 -13.17
CA PRO A 205 -13.01 9.20 -12.81
C PRO A 205 -13.59 9.69 -11.48
N SER A 206 -14.91 9.62 -11.33
CA SER A 206 -15.62 10.25 -10.21
C SER A 206 -15.16 9.76 -8.83
N GLU A 207 -14.77 8.48 -8.73
CA GLU A 207 -14.24 7.84 -7.54
C GLU A 207 -12.91 8.43 -7.07
N PHE A 208 -12.22 9.15 -7.94
CA PHE A 208 -10.91 9.74 -7.70
C PHE A 208 -10.92 11.28 -7.77
N ALA A 209 -12.02 11.86 -8.27
CA ALA A 209 -12.13 13.29 -8.56
C ALA A 209 -12.06 14.17 -7.31
N ILE A 210 -12.44 13.65 -6.14
CA ILE A 210 -12.38 14.38 -4.86
C ILE A 210 -10.92 14.65 -4.46
N ARG A 211 -10.03 13.66 -4.65
CA ARG A 211 -8.63 13.73 -4.21
C ARG A 211 -7.69 14.28 -5.28
N ALA A 212 -8.05 14.17 -6.56
CA ALA A 212 -7.20 14.64 -7.64
C ALA A 212 -6.75 16.12 -7.50
N PRO A 213 -7.61 17.10 -7.15
CA PRO A 213 -7.18 18.48 -6.91
C PRO A 213 -6.14 18.62 -5.80
N VAL A 214 -6.28 17.84 -4.72
CA VAL A 214 -5.38 17.89 -3.55
C VAL A 214 -4.00 17.30 -3.88
N LEU A 215 -3.96 16.32 -4.78
CA LEU A 215 -2.73 15.66 -5.22
C LEU A 215 -2.10 16.32 -6.46
N ASP A 216 -2.64 17.46 -6.91
CA ASP A 216 -2.29 18.13 -8.17
C ASP A 216 -2.47 17.22 -9.42
N GLY A 217 -3.36 16.24 -9.31
CA GLY A 217 -3.65 15.23 -10.32
C GLY A 217 -3.20 13.83 -9.90
N LEU A 218 -3.72 12.82 -10.60
CA LEU A 218 -3.37 11.42 -10.38
C LEU A 218 -2.47 10.92 -11.49
N THR A 219 -1.29 10.44 -11.12
CA THR A 219 -0.37 9.81 -12.06
C THR A 219 -0.71 8.32 -12.17
N SER A 220 -1.00 7.87 -13.38
CA SER A 220 -1.29 6.47 -13.72
C SER A 220 -0.20 5.94 -14.64
N MET A 221 0.30 4.74 -14.36
CA MET A 221 1.42 4.11 -15.05
C MET A 221 1.01 2.74 -15.58
N ILE A 222 1.46 2.41 -16.79
CA ILE A 222 1.51 1.03 -17.26
C ILE A 222 2.87 0.47 -16.82
N LEU A 223 2.86 -0.58 -16.01
CA LEU A 223 4.05 -1.27 -15.56
C LEU A 223 4.18 -2.60 -16.29
N ALA A 224 5.40 -2.91 -16.75
CA ALA A 224 5.78 -4.24 -17.20
C ALA A 224 6.49 -4.97 -16.07
N PHE A 225 6.17 -6.26 -15.93
CA PHE A 225 6.79 -7.18 -14.99
C PHE A 225 7.64 -8.20 -15.75
N ASP A 226 8.73 -8.66 -15.13
CA ASP A 226 9.63 -9.64 -15.74
C ASP A 226 8.94 -11.00 -15.97
N GLU A 227 7.91 -11.30 -15.18
CA GLU A 227 7.08 -12.51 -15.34
C GLU A 227 6.16 -12.46 -16.57
N GLY A 228 6.07 -11.31 -17.27
CA GLY A 228 5.41 -11.17 -18.57
C GLY A 228 4.19 -10.23 -18.60
N PRO A 229 3.23 -10.32 -17.66
CA PRO A 229 2.09 -9.41 -17.66
C PRO A 229 2.47 -7.93 -17.54
N SER A 230 1.54 -7.06 -17.92
CA SER A 230 1.60 -5.63 -17.66
C SER A 230 0.31 -5.17 -17.01
N GLY A 231 0.37 -4.17 -16.15
CA GLY A 231 -0.79 -3.68 -15.39
C GLY A 231 -0.78 -2.16 -15.24
N VAL A 232 -1.95 -1.60 -14.91
CA VAL A 232 -2.12 -0.16 -14.66
C VAL A 232 -2.10 0.10 -13.16
N PHE A 233 -1.25 1.02 -12.71
CA PHE A 233 -1.07 1.37 -11.30
C PHE A 233 -1.06 2.88 -11.10
N LEU A 234 -1.63 3.34 -9.99
CA LEU A 234 -1.51 4.74 -9.58
C LEU A 234 -0.19 4.96 -8.87
N HIS A 235 0.39 6.15 -9.02
CA HIS A 235 1.47 6.61 -8.16
C HIS A 235 0.96 6.81 -6.74
N ALA A 236 1.72 6.37 -5.75
CA ALA A 236 1.38 6.52 -4.34
C ALA A 236 1.71 7.93 -3.81
N ASP A 237 0.92 8.40 -2.85
CA ASP A 237 1.34 9.42 -1.87
C ASP A 237 1.65 10.84 -2.41
N GLY A 238 1.34 11.12 -3.68
CA GLY A 238 1.27 12.48 -4.24
C GLY A 238 2.56 13.28 -4.41
N HIS A 239 3.71 12.88 -3.83
CA HIS A 239 4.89 13.77 -3.77
C HIS A 239 6.27 13.09 -3.88
N PRO A 240 7.20 13.65 -4.70
CA PRO A 240 6.96 14.24 -6.01
C PRO A 240 6.68 13.14 -7.05
N SER A 241 5.83 13.46 -8.02
CA SER A 241 5.26 12.54 -9.02
C SER A 241 6.04 12.51 -10.34
N GLU A 242 7.32 12.88 -10.31
CA GLU A 242 8.19 12.81 -11.47
C GLU A 242 8.50 11.35 -11.79
N VAL A 243 7.69 10.80 -12.70
CA VAL A 243 7.87 9.47 -13.26
C VAL A 243 8.36 9.61 -14.69
N ALA A 244 9.40 8.86 -15.04
CA ALA A 244 9.87 8.70 -16.41
C ALA A 244 9.51 7.31 -16.95
N ILE A 245 9.46 7.19 -18.28
CA ILE A 245 9.50 5.86 -18.91
C ILE A 245 10.83 5.21 -18.52
N ASP A 246 10.80 3.90 -18.32
CA ASP A 246 11.90 3.06 -17.84
C ASP A 246 12.31 3.26 -16.37
N ASP A 247 11.66 4.13 -15.59
CA ASP A 247 11.85 4.14 -14.14
C ASP A 247 11.48 2.78 -13.54
N GLU A 248 12.29 2.32 -12.58
CA GLU A 248 11.94 1.22 -11.71
C GLU A 248 11.07 1.73 -10.55
N VAL A 249 10.01 0.98 -10.27
CA VAL A 249 9.07 1.28 -9.18
C VAL A 249 8.89 0.06 -8.29
N ASN A 250 8.61 0.30 -7.01
CA ASN A 250 8.13 -0.72 -6.08
C ASN A 250 6.62 -0.59 -5.89
N LEU A 251 5.95 -1.72 -5.67
CA LEU A 251 4.52 -1.77 -5.38
C LEU A 251 4.28 -1.83 -3.87
N VAL A 252 3.48 -0.88 -3.37
CA VAL A 252 3.11 -0.76 -1.96
C VAL A 252 1.60 -0.84 -1.79
N VAL A 253 1.12 -1.40 -0.69
CA VAL A 253 -0.32 -1.40 -0.39
C VAL A 253 -0.75 -0.04 0.09
N ARG A 254 -1.73 0.55 -0.57
CA ARG A 254 -2.28 1.87 -0.25
C ARG A 254 -3.79 1.86 -0.37
N ARG A 255 -4.42 2.88 0.23
CA ARG A 255 -5.82 3.20 -0.01
C ARG A 255 -5.99 3.58 -1.48
N ILE A 256 -6.90 2.93 -2.20
CA ILE A 256 -7.17 3.23 -3.62
C ILE A 256 -8.39 4.12 -3.74
N TYR A 257 -9.54 3.66 -3.26
CA TYR A 257 -10.79 4.40 -3.27
C TYR A 257 -11.73 3.89 -2.18
N ALA A 258 -12.84 4.58 -1.94
CA ALA A 258 -13.93 4.09 -1.11
C ALA A 258 -15.26 4.02 -1.89
N GLN A 259 -16.08 3.02 -1.57
CA GLN A 259 -17.39 2.81 -2.17
C GLN A 259 -18.29 2.09 -1.16
N ASP A 260 -19.55 2.51 -1.05
CA ASP A 260 -20.54 1.94 -0.12
C ASP A 260 -20.05 1.94 1.34
N GLY A 261 -19.41 3.03 1.78
CA GLY A 261 -18.82 3.14 3.12
C GLY A 261 -17.53 2.36 3.35
N MET A 262 -17.12 1.54 2.37
CA MET A 262 -15.99 0.62 2.50
C MET A 262 -14.75 1.15 1.78
N LEU A 263 -13.63 1.19 2.51
CA LEU A 263 -12.33 1.53 1.97
C LEU A 263 -11.74 0.34 1.21
N ARG A 264 -11.24 0.58 0.00
CA ARG A 264 -10.60 -0.42 -0.85
C ARG A 264 -9.10 -0.20 -0.89
N TYR A 265 -8.36 -1.27 -0.68
CA TYR A 265 -6.90 -1.27 -0.71
C TYR A 265 -6.40 -1.96 -1.99
N GLY A 266 -5.23 -1.55 -2.43
CA GLY A 266 -4.61 -2.07 -3.65
C GLY A 266 -3.14 -1.71 -3.69
N ARG A 267 -2.42 -2.29 -4.65
CA ARG A 267 -1.04 -1.90 -4.93
C ARG A 267 -1.02 -0.57 -5.68
N LYS A 268 -0.21 0.37 -5.19
CA LYS A 268 0.22 1.57 -5.89
C LYS A 268 1.72 1.54 -6.09
N ALA A 269 2.20 2.27 -7.08
CA ALA A 269 3.61 2.31 -7.40
C ALA A 269 4.29 3.52 -6.74
N ILE A 270 5.48 3.31 -6.22
CA ILE A 270 6.38 4.37 -5.76
C ILE A 270 7.73 4.16 -6.42
N ARG A 271 8.37 5.25 -6.84
CA ARG A 271 9.71 5.18 -7.44
C ARG A 271 10.72 4.54 -6.48
N ALA A 272 11.51 3.61 -7.01
CA ALA A 272 12.51 2.87 -6.24
C ALA A 272 13.59 3.76 -5.62
#